data_AF-A0A358IFC7-F1
#
_entry.id   AF-A0A358IFC7-F1
#
_cell.length_a   1.000
_cell.length_b   1.000
_cell.length_c   1.000
_cell.angle_alpha   90.00
_cell.angle_beta   90.00
_cell.angle_gamma   90.00
#
_symmetry.space_group_name_H-M   'P 1'
#
loop_
_entity.id
_entity.type
_entity.pdbx_description
1 polymer ?
#
loop_
_entity_poly.entity_id
_entity_poly.type
_entity_poly.pdbx_seq_one_letter_code
_entity_poly.pdbx_strand_id
1 'polypeptide(L)'
;MSNDQYTRIKSQGGPYDSLIQTAASTHGVNYDLLHKQLFLESSFNPNAKSPTGPRGIGQFTKATGKAYGLVNEEDFYDPAKSIDAAARHMKDNLKLAGGDELKALLAYNQGGGRLGKPQLEAYDRGDFGSISEEGRNYMAKLADVAKVGKTTELTDFVKPKSDSVEQGAIPFNGSSMHMGGKDVPEKAKGFRELL
;
A
#
# COMPACT_ATOMS: atom_id res chain seq x y z
N MET A 1 -1.75 4.69 8.09
CA MET A 1 -2.44 3.44 8.48
C MET A 1 -1.47 2.29 8.39
N SER A 2 -1.29 1.54 9.48
CA SER A 2 -0.38 0.38 9.54
C SER A 2 -1.16 -0.94 9.46
N ASN A 3 -0.48 -2.01 9.05
CA ASN A 3 -1.06 -3.36 9.04
C ASN A 3 -1.43 -3.81 10.47
N ASP A 4 -0.66 -3.45 11.49
CA ASP A 4 -0.96 -3.79 12.88
C ASP A 4 -2.29 -3.18 13.35
N GLN A 5 -2.57 -1.95 12.95
CA GLN A 5 -3.84 -1.30 13.25
C GLN A 5 -5.00 -2.04 12.57
N TYR A 6 -4.81 -2.44 11.31
CA TYR A 6 -5.80 -3.21 10.56
C TYR A 6 -6.10 -4.56 11.24
N THR A 7 -5.08 -5.32 11.61
CA THR A 7 -5.23 -6.65 12.24
C THR A 7 -6.02 -6.57 13.55
N ARG A 8 -5.82 -5.52 14.36
CA ARG A 8 -6.58 -5.30 15.59
C ARG A 8 -8.06 -4.99 15.33
N ILE A 9 -8.35 -4.15 14.34
CA ILE A 9 -9.74 -3.84 13.97
C ILE A 9 -10.43 -5.11 13.46
N LYS A 10 -9.74 -5.87 12.60
CA LYS A 10 -10.26 -7.09 12.02
C LYS A 10 -10.61 -8.16 13.06
N SER A 11 -9.80 -8.31 14.11
CA SER A 11 -10.06 -9.29 15.17
C SER A 11 -11.21 -8.94 16.10
N GLN A 12 -11.62 -7.66 16.14
CA GLN A 12 -12.70 -7.17 17.00
C GLN A 12 -14.07 -7.09 16.31
N GLY A 13 -14.10 -7.33 15.00
CA GLY A 13 -15.24 -6.99 14.15
C GLY A 13 -15.18 -5.52 13.75
N GLY A 14 -14.82 -5.28 12.49
CA GLY A 14 -14.65 -3.93 11.95
C GLY A 14 -15.99 -3.22 11.73
N PRO A 15 -15.99 -1.88 11.66
CA PRO A 15 -17.18 -1.14 11.28
C PRO A 15 -17.62 -1.56 9.86
N TYR A 16 -18.94 -1.65 9.67
CA TYR A 16 -19.57 -2.03 8.39
C TYR A 16 -19.30 -3.46 7.91
N ASP A 17 -18.79 -4.36 8.76
CA ASP A 17 -18.46 -5.73 8.37
C ASP A 17 -19.57 -6.46 7.60
N SER A 18 -20.82 -6.37 8.07
CA SER A 18 -21.96 -6.99 7.37
C SER A 18 -22.20 -6.41 5.97
N LEU A 19 -22.01 -5.09 5.79
CA LEU A 19 -22.15 -4.45 4.48
C LEU A 19 -21.01 -4.86 3.55
N ILE A 20 -19.78 -4.87 4.05
CA ILE A 20 -18.59 -5.26 3.28
C ILE A 20 -18.69 -6.74 2.89
N GLN A 21 -19.10 -7.60 3.81
CA GLN A 21 -19.31 -9.03 3.56
C GLN A 21 -20.40 -9.27 2.50
N THR A 22 -21.51 -8.52 2.57
CA THR A 22 -22.61 -8.60 1.61
C THR A 22 -22.18 -8.12 0.22
N ALA A 23 -21.48 -6.98 0.14
CA ALA A 23 -21.00 -6.45 -1.14
C ALA A 23 -19.94 -7.37 -1.76
N ALA A 24 -19.00 -7.86 -0.95
CA ALA A 24 -17.97 -8.81 -1.39
C ALA A 24 -18.59 -10.10 -1.96
N SER A 25 -19.53 -10.73 -1.24
CA SER A 25 -20.17 -11.96 -1.71
C SER A 25 -21.03 -11.73 -2.95
N THR A 26 -21.78 -10.63 -3.00
CA THR A 26 -22.66 -10.28 -4.14
C THR A 26 -21.87 -10.09 -5.43
N HIS A 27 -20.70 -9.47 -5.35
CA HIS A 27 -19.91 -9.09 -6.53
C HIS A 27 -18.74 -10.03 -6.81
N GLY A 28 -18.55 -11.09 -6.02
CA GLY A 28 -17.49 -12.06 -6.20
C GLY A 28 -16.09 -11.50 -5.89
N VAL A 29 -16.01 -10.59 -4.92
CA VAL A 29 -14.75 -10.00 -4.46
C VAL A 29 -14.34 -10.66 -3.15
N ASN A 30 -13.04 -10.87 -2.95
CA ASN A 30 -12.49 -11.34 -1.69
C ASN A 30 -12.81 -10.34 -0.56
N TYR A 31 -13.50 -10.81 0.49
CA TYR A 31 -13.90 -9.97 1.62
C TYR A 31 -12.70 -9.31 2.32
N ASP A 32 -11.61 -10.03 2.56
CA ASP A 32 -10.44 -9.46 3.24
C ASP A 32 -9.72 -8.42 2.38
N LEU A 33 -9.73 -8.62 1.06
CA LEU A 33 -9.22 -7.66 0.09
C LEU A 33 -10.02 -6.36 0.15
N LEU A 34 -11.35 -6.43 -0.01
CA LEU A 34 -12.23 -5.26 0.00
C LEU A 34 -12.21 -4.55 1.37
N HIS A 35 -12.24 -5.32 2.46
CA HIS A 35 -12.22 -4.80 3.81
C HIS A 35 -10.92 -4.03 4.09
N LYS A 36 -9.76 -4.61 3.76
CA LYS A 36 -8.47 -3.93 3.93
C LYS A 36 -8.31 -2.74 2.99
N GLN A 37 -8.81 -2.84 1.77
CA GLN A 37 -8.82 -1.74 0.82
C GLN A 37 -9.57 -0.53 1.41
N LEU A 38 -10.82 -0.72 1.86
CA LEU A 38 -11.62 0.36 2.47
C LEU A 38 -10.97 0.94 3.74
N PHE A 39 -10.28 0.09 4.53
CA PHE A 39 -9.45 0.58 5.62
C PHE A 39 -8.37 1.53 5.11
N LEU A 40 -7.61 1.14 4.08
CA LEU A 40 -6.53 1.97 3.53
C LEU A 40 -7.01 3.23 2.82
N GLU A 41 -8.25 3.25 2.30
CA GLU A 41 -8.83 4.44 1.69
C GLU A 41 -9.20 5.50 2.74
N SER A 42 -9.80 5.10 3.85
CA SER A 42 -10.48 6.07 4.73
C SER A 42 -10.40 5.77 6.22
N SER A 43 -9.71 4.70 6.64
CA SER A 43 -9.87 4.11 7.98
C SER A 43 -11.33 3.81 8.32
N PHE A 44 -12.11 3.38 7.32
CA PHE A 44 -13.56 3.20 7.41
C PHE A 44 -14.37 4.46 7.71
N ASN A 45 -13.83 5.67 7.52
CA ASN A 45 -14.57 6.89 7.74
C ASN A 45 -15.52 7.18 6.54
N PRO A 46 -16.85 7.06 6.70
CA PRO A 46 -17.79 7.36 5.61
C PRO A 46 -17.80 8.84 5.23
N ASN A 47 -17.34 9.73 6.11
CA ASN A 47 -17.28 11.18 5.88
C ASN A 47 -15.89 11.64 5.42
N ALA A 48 -14.99 10.72 5.04
CA ALA A 48 -13.66 11.07 4.57
C ALA A 48 -13.73 11.96 3.32
N LYS A 49 -12.97 13.06 3.34
CA LYS A 49 -12.90 14.03 2.25
C LYS A 49 -11.45 14.41 2.00
N SER A 50 -10.96 14.06 0.81
CA SER A 50 -9.61 14.42 0.39
C SER A 50 -9.57 15.87 -0.13
N PRO A 51 -8.49 16.62 0.13
CA PRO A 51 -8.23 17.92 -0.51
C PRO A 51 -8.20 17.84 -2.05
N THR A 52 -7.87 16.67 -2.61
CA THR A 52 -7.78 16.45 -4.06
C THR A 52 -9.11 16.02 -4.70
N GLY A 53 -10.17 15.87 -3.92
CA GLY A 53 -11.52 15.59 -4.42
C GLY A 53 -12.14 14.22 -4.07
N PRO A 54 -11.39 13.11 -3.88
CA PRO A 54 -11.94 11.83 -3.41
C PRO A 54 -12.77 11.93 -2.13
N ARG A 55 -13.84 11.12 -2.04
CA ARG A 55 -14.85 11.18 -0.97
C ARG A 55 -15.30 9.80 -0.51
N GLY A 56 -15.76 9.75 0.73
CA GLY A 56 -16.43 8.59 1.27
C GLY A 56 -15.49 7.51 1.75
N ILE A 57 -16.09 6.42 2.23
CA ILE A 57 -15.36 5.26 2.74
C ILE A 57 -14.47 4.61 1.67
N GLY A 58 -14.88 4.66 0.39
CA GLY A 58 -14.13 4.12 -0.74
C GLY A 58 -13.26 5.14 -1.51
N GLN A 59 -13.16 6.39 -1.02
CA GLN A 59 -12.41 7.49 -1.64
C GLN A 59 -12.64 7.62 -3.16
N PHE A 60 -13.91 7.72 -3.56
CA PHE A 60 -14.27 7.88 -4.96
C PHE A 60 -14.04 9.31 -5.45
N THR A 61 -13.39 9.45 -6.61
CA THR A 61 -13.52 10.69 -7.41
C THR A 61 -14.96 10.85 -7.90
N LYS A 62 -15.39 12.08 -8.21
CA LYS A 62 -16.75 12.32 -8.74
C LYS A 62 -17.02 11.52 -10.03
N ALA A 63 -16.03 11.42 -10.92
CA ALA A 63 -16.17 10.70 -12.19
C ALA A 63 -16.33 9.19 -11.95
N THR A 64 -15.46 8.60 -11.13
CA THR A 64 -15.53 7.17 -10.80
C THR A 64 -16.81 6.84 -10.03
N GLY A 65 -17.15 7.61 -8.99
CA GLY A 65 -18.36 7.40 -8.20
C GLY A 65 -19.62 7.40 -9.08
N LYS A 66 -19.74 8.36 -10.02
CA LYS A 66 -20.87 8.41 -10.95
C LYS A 66 -20.95 7.16 -11.84
N ALA A 67 -19.81 6.64 -12.31
CA ALA A 67 -19.78 5.40 -13.09
C ALA A 67 -20.31 4.19 -12.29
N TYR A 68 -20.21 4.24 -10.96
CA TYR A 68 -20.75 3.23 -10.05
C TYR A 68 -22.02 3.68 -9.30
N GLY A 69 -22.76 4.66 -9.81
CA GLY A 69 -24.09 5.01 -9.30
C GLY A 69 -24.10 5.95 -8.08
N LEU A 70 -22.96 6.53 -7.70
CA LEU A 70 -22.89 7.62 -6.72
C LEU A 70 -23.11 8.94 -7.48
N VAL A 71 -24.37 9.35 -7.61
CA VAL A 71 -24.78 10.44 -8.51
C VAL A 71 -24.93 11.77 -7.78
N ASN A 72 -25.39 11.72 -6.54
CA ASN A 72 -25.54 12.88 -5.67
C ASN A 72 -24.41 12.94 -4.64
N GLU A 73 -24.20 14.10 -4.02
CA GLU A 73 -23.11 14.31 -3.05
C GLU A 73 -23.26 13.39 -1.83
N GLU A 74 -24.48 13.20 -1.33
CA GLU A 74 -24.80 12.32 -0.22
C GLU A 74 -24.51 10.83 -0.50
N ASP A 75 -24.56 10.40 -1.76
CA ASP A 75 -24.29 9.00 -2.12
C ASP A 75 -22.84 8.60 -1.80
N PHE A 76 -21.90 9.54 -1.92
CA PHE A 76 -20.49 9.30 -1.61
C PHE A 76 -20.27 9.03 -0.12
N TYR A 77 -21.09 9.64 0.75
CA TYR A 77 -20.96 9.52 2.20
C TYR A 77 -21.92 8.49 2.82
N ASP A 78 -22.81 7.91 2.02
CA ASP A 78 -23.59 6.74 2.41
C ASP A 78 -22.71 5.48 2.38
N PRO A 79 -22.43 4.85 3.54
CA PRO A 79 -21.54 3.70 3.59
C PRO A 79 -22.07 2.51 2.79
N ALA A 80 -23.38 2.25 2.77
CA ALA A 80 -23.92 1.12 2.03
C ALA A 80 -23.74 1.30 0.51
N LYS A 81 -24.05 2.49 -0.01
CA LYS A 81 -23.86 2.82 -1.43
C LYS A 81 -22.39 2.83 -1.82
N SER A 82 -21.54 3.48 -1.02
CA SER A 82 -20.11 3.60 -1.34
C SER A 82 -19.38 2.26 -1.22
N ILE A 83 -19.75 1.36 -0.29
CA ILE A 83 -19.16 0.03 -0.18
C ILE A 83 -19.58 -0.86 -1.37
N ASP A 84 -20.87 -0.82 -1.74
CA ASP A 84 -21.35 -1.55 -2.93
C ASP A 84 -20.66 -1.05 -4.21
N ALA A 85 -20.49 0.27 -4.36
CA ALA A 85 -19.73 0.86 -5.47
C ALA A 85 -18.27 0.40 -5.48
N ALA A 86 -17.61 0.34 -4.31
CA ALA A 86 -16.22 -0.15 -4.19
C ALA A 86 -16.09 -1.61 -4.62
N ALA A 87 -17.03 -2.46 -4.22
CA ALA A 87 -17.06 -3.86 -4.63
C ALA A 87 -17.27 -4.03 -6.14
N ARG A 88 -18.20 -3.29 -6.75
CA ARG A 88 -18.39 -3.32 -8.21
C ARG A 88 -17.18 -2.80 -8.97
N HIS A 89 -16.56 -1.73 -8.49
CA HIS A 89 -15.35 -1.19 -9.10
C HIS A 89 -14.18 -2.18 -9.01
N MET A 90 -14.01 -2.84 -7.85
CA MET A 90 -13.01 -3.87 -7.69
C MET A 90 -13.26 -5.06 -8.62
N LYS A 91 -14.51 -5.52 -8.76
CA LYS A 91 -14.88 -6.59 -9.70
C LYS A 91 -14.49 -6.25 -11.15
N ASP A 92 -14.75 -5.03 -11.60
CA ASP A 92 -14.40 -4.62 -12.96
C ASP A 92 -12.88 -4.52 -13.14
N ASN A 93 -12.16 -4.02 -12.13
CA ASN A 93 -10.70 -4.00 -12.15
C ASN A 93 -10.11 -5.42 -12.16
N LEU A 94 -10.67 -6.36 -11.39
CA LEU A 94 -10.27 -7.77 -11.41
C LEU A 94 -10.48 -8.39 -12.79
N LYS A 95 -11.61 -8.10 -13.43
CA LYS A 95 -11.87 -8.57 -14.80
C LYS A 95 -10.82 -8.04 -15.78
N LEU A 96 -10.49 -6.75 -15.72
CA LEU A 96 -9.46 -6.14 -16.55
C LEU A 96 -8.05 -6.66 -16.25
N ALA A 97 -7.80 -7.03 -14.99
CA ALA A 97 -6.54 -7.59 -14.52
C ALA A 97 -6.40 -9.10 -14.77
N GLY A 98 -7.41 -9.76 -15.34
CA GLY A 98 -7.40 -11.22 -15.52
C GLY A 98 -7.42 -12.00 -14.20
N GLY A 99 -7.99 -11.42 -13.14
CA GLY A 99 -8.04 -12.00 -11.80
C GLY A 99 -6.84 -11.69 -10.90
N ASP A 100 -5.84 -10.94 -11.38
CA ASP A 100 -4.72 -10.48 -10.55
C ASP A 100 -5.19 -9.40 -9.57
N GLU A 101 -5.30 -9.75 -8.29
CA GLU A 101 -5.83 -8.87 -7.24
C GLU A 101 -4.90 -7.68 -6.97
N LEU A 102 -3.57 -7.86 -7.07
CA LEU A 102 -2.63 -6.75 -6.88
C LEU A 102 -2.69 -5.75 -8.03
N LYS A 103 -2.79 -6.21 -9.27
CA LYS A 103 -2.98 -5.32 -10.42
C LYS A 103 -4.33 -4.60 -10.35
N ALA A 104 -5.38 -5.27 -9.90
CA ALA A 104 -6.69 -4.65 -9.71
C ALA A 104 -6.68 -3.56 -8.65
N LEU A 105 -5.95 -3.76 -7.55
CA LEU A 105 -5.71 -2.75 -6.51
C LEU A 105 -4.89 -1.57 -7.04
N LEU A 106 -3.86 -1.83 -7.85
CA LEU A 106 -3.11 -0.77 -8.52
C LEU A 106 -4.01 0.06 -9.44
N ALA A 107 -4.89 -0.59 -10.19
CA ALA A 107 -5.87 0.08 -11.05
C ALA A 107 -6.87 0.92 -10.24
N TYR A 108 -7.26 0.46 -9.05
CA TYR A 108 -8.13 1.22 -8.16
C TYR A 108 -7.44 2.51 -7.68
N ASN A 109 -6.18 2.41 -7.22
CA ASN A 109 -5.42 3.55 -6.67
C ASN A 109 -4.93 4.53 -7.76
N GLN A 110 -4.38 4.03 -8.87
CA GLN A 110 -3.79 4.88 -9.93
C GLN A 110 -4.77 5.24 -11.06
N GLY A 111 -5.92 4.56 -11.11
CA GLY A 111 -6.92 4.68 -12.16
C GLY A 111 -6.52 3.98 -13.47
N GLY A 112 -7.50 3.67 -14.33
CA GLY A 112 -7.26 3.11 -15.68
C GLY A 112 -6.96 4.14 -16.77
N GLY A 113 -6.88 5.43 -16.41
CA GLY A 113 -6.71 6.54 -17.35
C GLY A 113 -5.27 6.77 -17.80
N ARG A 114 -5.02 7.95 -18.41
CA ARG A 114 -3.72 8.33 -18.99
C ARG A 114 -2.53 8.18 -18.04
N LEU A 115 -2.71 8.43 -16.74
CA LEU A 115 -1.64 8.38 -15.74
C LEU A 115 -1.42 6.98 -15.15
N GLY A 116 -2.49 6.20 -14.95
CA GLY A 116 -2.38 4.87 -14.35
C GLY A 116 -2.13 3.76 -15.37
N LYS A 117 -2.60 3.88 -16.62
CA LYS A 117 -2.38 2.87 -17.67
C LYS A 117 -0.90 2.50 -17.85
N PRO A 118 0.06 3.44 -17.97
CA PRO A 118 1.48 3.07 -18.07
C PRO A 118 2.01 2.29 -16.86
N GLN A 119 1.48 2.55 -15.66
CA GLN A 119 1.86 1.83 -14.44
C GLN A 119 1.29 0.41 -14.41
N LEU A 120 0.07 0.21 -14.93
CA LEU A 120 -0.51 -1.13 -15.11
C LEU A 120 0.28 -1.96 -16.13
N GLU A 121 0.73 -1.34 -17.21
CA GLU A 121 1.60 -1.99 -18.20
C GLU A 121 2.99 -2.29 -17.63
N ALA A 122 3.53 -1.42 -16.76
CA ALA A 122 4.76 -1.68 -16.04
C ALA A 122 4.62 -2.88 -15.10
N TYR A 123 3.50 -2.98 -14.39
CA TYR A 123 3.18 -4.15 -13.56
C TYR A 123 3.18 -5.46 -14.38
N ASP A 124 2.58 -5.44 -15.58
CA ASP A 124 2.55 -6.62 -16.47
C ASP A 124 3.94 -7.09 -16.87
N ARG A 125 4.88 -6.15 -17.08
CA ARG A 125 6.28 -6.44 -17.39
C ARG A 125 7.13 -6.81 -16.16
N GLY A 126 6.57 -6.75 -14.94
CA GLY A 126 7.33 -6.88 -13.70
C GLY A 126 8.26 -5.69 -13.41
N ASP A 127 8.07 -4.57 -14.12
CA ASP A 127 8.87 -3.36 -13.99
C ASP A 127 8.31 -2.45 -12.88
N PHE A 128 8.43 -2.91 -11.63
CA PHE A 128 7.95 -2.16 -10.47
C PHE A 128 8.65 -0.81 -10.28
N GLY A 129 9.84 -0.62 -10.87
CA GLY A 129 10.57 0.64 -10.86
C GLY A 129 9.83 1.77 -11.58
N SER A 130 9.05 1.43 -12.61
CA SER A 130 8.23 2.37 -13.38
C SER A 130 6.83 2.62 -12.79
N ILE A 131 6.50 1.99 -11.66
CA ILE A 131 5.28 2.28 -10.89
C ILE A 131 5.59 3.39 -9.88
N SER A 132 4.64 4.26 -9.58
CA SER A 132 4.84 5.29 -8.55
C SER A 132 5.13 4.67 -7.18
N GLU A 133 5.82 5.41 -6.30
CA GLU A 133 6.05 4.96 -4.92
C GLU A 133 4.73 4.75 -4.17
N GLU A 134 3.75 5.64 -4.37
CA GLU A 134 2.41 5.49 -3.81
C GLU A 134 1.76 4.18 -4.25
N GLY A 135 1.75 3.88 -5.56
CA GLY A 135 1.17 2.65 -6.09
C GLY A 135 1.85 1.39 -5.56
N ARG A 136 3.19 1.39 -5.48
CA ARG A 136 3.94 0.27 -4.87
C ARG A 136 3.62 0.09 -3.40
N ASN A 137 3.61 1.18 -2.62
CA ASN A 137 3.34 1.15 -1.19
C ASN A 137 1.90 0.73 -0.90
N TYR A 138 0.94 1.14 -1.75
CA TYR A 138 -0.45 0.71 -1.66
C TYR A 138 -0.58 -0.80 -1.88
N MET A 139 -0.03 -1.32 -2.99
CA MET A 139 -0.03 -2.77 -3.25
C MET A 139 0.67 -3.56 -2.14
N ALA A 140 1.82 -3.09 -1.66
CA ALA A 140 2.59 -3.77 -0.60
C ALA A 140 1.79 -3.89 0.71
N LYS A 141 1.00 -2.87 1.06
CA LYS A 141 0.12 -2.92 2.25
C LYS A 141 -1.04 -3.91 2.11
N LEU A 142 -1.38 -4.32 0.90
CA LEU A 142 -2.47 -5.27 0.60
C LEU A 142 -1.97 -6.67 0.22
N ALA A 143 -0.66 -6.86 0.07
CA ALA A 143 -0.07 -8.11 -0.37
C ALA A 143 -0.34 -9.31 0.56
N ASP A 144 -0.62 -9.06 1.84
CA ASP A 144 -0.97 -10.08 2.84
C ASP A 144 -2.41 -10.60 2.72
N VAL A 145 -3.31 -9.84 2.10
CA VAL A 145 -4.71 -10.25 1.87
C VAL A 145 -5.01 -10.56 0.41
N ALA A 146 -4.11 -10.17 -0.51
CA ALA A 146 -4.18 -10.54 -1.91
C ALA A 146 -3.80 -12.02 -2.11
N LYS A 147 -4.70 -12.80 -2.70
CA LYS A 147 -4.55 -14.24 -2.97
C LYS A 147 -3.90 -14.53 -4.33
N VAL A 148 -4.05 -13.61 -5.29
CA VAL A 148 -3.57 -13.77 -6.66
C VAL A 148 -2.82 -12.53 -7.09
N GLY A 149 -1.62 -12.70 -7.63
CA GLY A 149 -0.79 -11.62 -8.19
C GLY A 149 0.69 -11.80 -7.87
N LYS A 150 1.51 -10.85 -8.32
CA LYS A 150 2.98 -10.82 -8.13
C LYS A 150 3.40 -10.36 -6.73
N THR A 151 2.83 -10.98 -5.69
CA THR A 151 3.03 -10.56 -4.30
C THR A 151 4.49 -10.73 -3.88
N THR A 152 5.11 -11.88 -4.17
CA THR A 152 6.51 -12.15 -3.85
C THR A 152 7.45 -11.15 -4.54
N GLU A 153 7.32 -11.00 -5.86
CA GLU A 153 8.19 -10.13 -6.65
C GLU A 153 8.07 -8.67 -6.23
N LEU A 154 6.84 -8.20 -5.95
CA LEU A 154 6.63 -6.87 -5.41
C LEU A 154 7.27 -6.71 -4.03
N THR A 155 7.05 -7.67 -3.12
CA THR A 155 7.60 -7.59 -1.75
C THR A 155 9.13 -7.61 -1.76
N ASP A 156 9.76 -8.38 -2.64
CA ASP A 156 11.20 -8.39 -2.83
C ASP A 156 11.72 -7.06 -3.36
N PHE A 157 10.99 -6.43 -4.29
CA PHE A 157 11.35 -5.13 -4.83
C PHE A 157 11.27 -4.01 -3.79
N VAL A 158 10.23 -3.99 -2.95
CA VAL A 158 10.01 -2.91 -1.96
C VAL A 158 10.77 -3.13 -0.64
N LYS A 159 11.41 -4.28 -0.44
CA LYS A 159 12.27 -4.50 0.73
C LYS A 159 13.30 -3.37 0.80
N PRO A 160 13.53 -2.79 1.99
CA PRO A 160 14.63 -1.87 2.17
C PRO A 160 15.91 -2.54 1.68
N LYS A 161 16.67 -1.88 0.79
CA LYS A 161 18.03 -2.33 0.50
C LYS A 161 18.77 -2.27 1.83
N SER A 162 19.01 -3.42 2.45
CA SER A 162 19.98 -3.49 3.55
C SER A 162 21.27 -2.90 2.99
N ASP A 163 21.92 -1.99 3.72
CA ASP A 163 23.23 -1.49 3.34
C ASP A 163 24.20 -2.67 3.23
N SER A 164 24.34 -3.21 2.03
CA SER A 164 25.40 -4.14 1.66
C SER A 164 26.67 -3.30 1.53
N VAL A 165 27.21 -2.86 2.66
CA VAL A 165 28.65 -2.63 2.76
C VAL A 165 29.27 -4.01 2.67
N GLU A 166 29.54 -4.44 1.44
CA GLU A 166 30.49 -5.50 1.18
C GLU A 166 31.87 -4.95 1.58
N GLN A 167 32.15 -4.99 2.89
CA GLN A 167 33.49 -4.80 3.40
C GLN A 167 34.32 -5.94 2.86
N GLY A 168 35.11 -5.64 1.83
CA GLY A 168 36.12 -6.54 1.30
C GLY A 168 36.98 -7.06 2.45
N ALA A 169 36.74 -8.31 2.83
CA ALA A 169 37.61 -9.04 3.73
C ALA A 169 38.89 -9.37 2.97
N ILE A 170 39.87 -8.48 3.07
CA ILE A 170 41.27 -8.80 2.78
C ILE A 170 41.68 -9.84 3.84
N PRO A 171 42.17 -11.04 3.48
CA PRO A 171 42.60 -12.00 4.48
C PRO A 171 43.87 -11.48 5.17
N PHE A 172 43.74 -11.07 6.44
CA PHE A 172 44.89 -10.79 7.29
C PHE A 172 45.56 -12.12 7.66
N ASN A 173 46.64 -12.45 6.94
CA ASN A 173 47.58 -13.48 7.35
C ASN A 173 48.46 -12.90 8.47
N GLY A 174 48.28 -13.40 9.69
CA GLY A 174 49.04 -12.96 10.85
C GLY A 174 50.50 -13.39 10.74
N SER A 175 51.42 -12.42 10.71
CA SER A 175 52.79 -12.61 11.18
C SER A 175 53.33 -11.30 11.75
N SER A 176 53.74 -11.42 13.00
CA SER A 176 54.38 -10.46 13.90
C SER A 176 55.43 -9.55 13.24
N MET A 177 55.44 -8.27 13.61
CA MET A 177 56.65 -7.62 14.12
C MET A 177 56.33 -6.41 15.02
N HIS A 178 57.22 -6.25 15.98
CA HIS A 178 57.20 -5.41 17.18
C HIS A 178 57.83 -4.02 16.94
N MET A 179 57.78 -3.17 17.98
CA MET A 179 58.39 -1.83 18.16
C MET A 179 57.47 -0.66 17.75
N GLY A 180 57.14 0.35 18.56
CA GLY A 180 57.53 0.72 19.91
C GLY A 180 57.30 2.24 20.09
N GLY A 181 56.79 2.66 21.25
CA GLY A 181 57.06 4.00 21.78
C GLY A 181 56.00 5.10 21.66
N LYS A 182 55.33 5.37 22.79
CA LYS A 182 55.17 6.68 23.46
C LYS A 182 54.49 7.84 22.72
N ASP A 183 53.28 8.21 23.15
CA ASP A 183 52.99 9.38 24.01
C ASP A 183 51.51 9.81 23.89
N VAL A 184 50.90 10.13 25.04
CA VAL A 184 49.55 10.69 25.22
C VAL A 184 49.71 12.03 25.95
N PRO A 185 49.03 13.11 25.55
CA PRO A 185 47.94 13.68 26.37
C PRO A 185 46.78 14.28 25.53
N GLU A 186 45.51 13.96 25.78
CA GLU A 186 44.52 14.56 26.72
C GLU A 186 43.90 15.92 26.28
N LYS A 187 42.56 15.99 26.42
CA LYS A 187 41.63 17.16 26.50
C LYS A 187 41.07 17.71 25.18
N ALA A 188 39.82 18.16 25.06
CA ALA A 188 38.65 18.19 25.95
C ALA A 188 37.36 18.58 25.17
N LYS A 189 36.20 18.20 25.73
CA LYS A 189 34.88 18.87 25.80
C LYS A 189 34.30 19.60 24.57
N GLY A 190 33.04 19.26 24.27
CA GLY A 190 32.10 20.13 23.55
C GLY A 190 30.70 19.56 23.39
N PHE A 191 30.00 19.27 24.49
CA PHE A 191 28.55 19.00 24.50
C PHE A 191 27.82 20.32 24.77
N ARG A 192 26.87 20.72 23.92
CA ARG A 192 25.83 21.69 24.27
C ARG A 192 24.59 21.53 23.37
N GLU A 193 23.47 21.33 24.05
CA GLU A 193 22.09 21.27 23.57
C GLU A 193 21.48 22.65 23.24
N LEU A 194 20.27 22.60 22.66
CA LEU A 194 19.17 23.59 22.64
C LEU A 194 19.42 24.83 21.73
N LEU A 195 18.53 25.20 20.80
CA LEU A 195 17.07 25.33 20.85
C LEU A 195 16.42 25.06 19.48
#